data_AF-A0A5U6SPD0-F1
#
_entry.id   AF-A0A5U6SPD0-F1
#
_cell.length_a   1.000
_cell.length_b   1.000
_cell.length_c   1.000
_cell.angle_alpha   90.00
_cell.angle_beta   90.00
_cell.angle_gamma   90.00
#
_symmetry.space_group_name_H-M   'P 1'
#
loop_
_entity.id
_entity.type
_entity.pdbx_description
1 polymer ?
#
loop_
_entity_poly.entity_id
_entity_poly.type
_entity_poly.pdbx_seq_one_letter_code
_entity_poly.pdbx_strand_id
1 'polypeptide(L)'
;MATEHVIEFLPFHAGQKKIYRSPAKRKVIRAGRRFGKTTMLEQAGGNWAARQMRVGWFAPSYKILLPSFKTIRDLLKPITISSSKTDSIIELIGGGQVEFWTLDNPDAGRSRKYHKVIIDEGSLVKKGMRDIWEQAIEPTLLDFDGDAVMAGTPKGVDDENFFYQACNDKSMGWEEHHAPTAANPTINPAALARIIDGRPPLVVQQEYNAEFVDWRGQNFFKLDWLLEDGAPVDYPFSCDTVYGVVDCAQKGKLQNDGSACIWFALDNLPSPHLIILDWDIIQIDGYFLKDVVPQWEGKAKHLSEICRARMGTTGLFIEDKATGITLLQQGANEGWNVHPIDSELTSLPKESRAINISGYVASGKVCISKYAFDKIVEYKQSKKNHLLTQVLQFIIGEENQDDDLFDCFNYGVALGLGNGEGF
;
A
#
# COMPACT_ATOMS: atom_id res chain seq x y z
N MET A 1 53.59 3.19 -0.71
CA MET A 1 53.01 1.85 -0.86
C MET A 1 51.61 2.05 -1.40
N ALA A 2 51.19 1.32 -2.44
CA ALA A 2 49.80 1.39 -2.90
C ALA A 2 48.91 0.76 -1.82
N THR A 3 47.92 1.49 -1.33
CA THR A 3 46.93 0.94 -0.39
C THR A 3 45.99 0.04 -1.18
N GLU A 4 45.96 -1.24 -0.82
CA GLU A 4 45.03 -2.21 -1.40
C GLU A 4 43.74 -2.23 -0.58
N HIS A 5 42.60 -2.13 -1.26
CA HIS A 5 41.27 -2.19 -0.65
C HIS A 5 40.51 -3.38 -1.23
N VAL A 6 39.92 -4.19 -0.36
CA VAL A 6 39.07 -5.33 -0.74
C VAL A 6 37.62 -4.97 -0.49
N ILE A 7 36.76 -5.21 -1.49
CA ILE A 7 35.31 -5.03 -1.41
C ILE A 7 34.66 -6.34 -1.86
N GLU A 8 33.82 -6.91 -1.00
CA GLU A 8 33.11 -8.15 -1.28
C GLU A 8 31.65 -7.83 -1.64
N PHE A 9 31.25 -8.25 -2.84
CA PHE A 9 29.88 -8.12 -3.31
C PHE A 9 29.12 -9.43 -3.10
N LEU A 10 27.84 -9.32 -2.74
CA LEU A 10 26.98 -10.49 -2.60
C LEU A 10 26.80 -11.20 -3.95
N PRO A 11 26.87 -12.54 -3.97
CA PRO A 11 26.70 -13.30 -5.21
C PRO A 11 25.24 -13.26 -5.67
N PHE A 12 25.05 -13.00 -6.96
CA PHE A 12 23.73 -13.09 -7.58
C PHE A 12 23.25 -14.54 -7.71
N HIS A 13 21.98 -14.78 -7.40
CA HIS A 13 21.33 -16.05 -7.73
C HIS A 13 21.05 -16.15 -9.24
N ALA A 14 20.59 -17.31 -9.72
CA ALA A 14 20.47 -17.59 -11.15
C ALA A 14 19.60 -16.57 -11.90
N GLY A 15 18.42 -16.23 -11.37
CA GLY A 15 17.54 -15.20 -11.94
C GLY A 15 18.19 -13.82 -12.05
N GLN A 16 18.81 -13.32 -10.97
CA GLN A 16 19.56 -12.06 -10.97
C GLN A 16 20.71 -12.07 -11.98
N LYS A 17 21.48 -13.17 -12.06
CA LYS A 17 22.58 -13.32 -13.03
C LYS A 17 22.10 -13.18 -14.48
N LYS A 18 20.95 -13.77 -14.81
CA LYS A 18 20.35 -13.67 -16.16
C LYS A 18 20.08 -12.21 -16.52
N ILE A 19 19.45 -11.46 -15.62
CA ILE A 19 19.12 -10.03 -15.82
C ILE A 19 20.38 -9.17 -15.89
N TYR A 20 21.31 -9.38 -14.95
CA TYR A 20 22.54 -8.58 -14.88
C TYR A 20 23.42 -8.74 -16.12
N ARG A 21 23.49 -9.95 -16.68
CA ARG A 21 24.30 -10.28 -17.87
C ARG A 21 23.67 -9.86 -19.20
N SER A 22 22.40 -9.45 -19.23
CA SER A 22 21.78 -8.97 -20.47
C SER A 22 22.55 -7.74 -20.99
N PRO A 23 22.91 -7.72 -22.30
CA PRO A 23 23.63 -6.62 -22.93
C PRO A 23 22.72 -5.44 -23.30
N ALA A 24 21.40 -5.52 -23.04
CA ALA A 24 20.47 -4.47 -23.39
C ALA A 24 20.82 -3.14 -22.70
N LYS A 25 20.79 -2.05 -23.48
CA LYS A 25 21.04 -0.67 -23.03
C LYS A 25 19.97 -0.14 -22.08
N ARG A 26 18.75 -0.65 -22.20
CA ARG A 26 17.59 -0.31 -21.38
C ARG A 26 16.92 -1.59 -20.92
N LYS A 27 16.83 -1.79 -19.61
CA LYS A 27 16.25 -2.99 -18.99
C LYS A 27 15.14 -2.62 -18.03
N VAL A 28 13.98 -3.27 -18.15
CA VAL A 28 12.89 -3.11 -17.19
C VAL A 28 12.67 -4.43 -16.46
N ILE A 29 12.68 -4.39 -15.13
CA ILE A 29 12.55 -5.56 -14.26
C ILE A 29 11.19 -5.52 -13.59
N ARG A 30 10.26 -6.33 -14.10
CA ARG A 30 8.94 -6.57 -13.52
C ARG A 30 9.04 -7.73 -12.54
N ALA A 31 9.16 -7.40 -11.26
CA ALA A 31 9.51 -8.37 -10.22
C ALA A 31 8.45 -8.47 -9.11
N GLY A 32 8.27 -9.68 -8.60
CA GLY A 32 7.44 -9.94 -7.43
C GLY A 32 8.20 -9.59 -6.15
N ARG A 33 7.47 -9.49 -5.04
CA ARG A 33 8.06 -9.30 -3.71
C ARG A 33 9.09 -10.38 -3.43
N ARG A 34 10.17 -10.04 -2.73
CA ARG A 34 11.24 -10.98 -2.34
C ARG A 34 11.96 -11.68 -3.51
N PHE A 35 11.81 -11.22 -4.75
CA PHE A 35 12.72 -11.65 -5.83
C PHE A 35 14.18 -11.22 -5.57
N GLY A 36 14.39 -10.13 -4.81
CA GLY A 36 15.73 -9.60 -4.52
C GLY A 36 16.20 -8.55 -5.53
N LYS A 37 15.28 -7.81 -6.15
CA LYS A 37 15.57 -6.77 -7.15
C LYS A 37 16.46 -5.64 -6.59
N THR A 38 16.08 -5.04 -5.45
CA THR A 38 16.82 -3.92 -4.84
C THR A 38 18.22 -4.34 -4.43
N THR A 39 18.37 -5.50 -3.77
CA THR A 39 19.69 -6.04 -3.41
C THR A 39 20.57 -6.26 -4.64
N MET A 40 20.03 -6.79 -5.74
CA MET A 40 20.79 -6.91 -7.00
C MET A 40 21.27 -5.55 -7.50
N LEU A 41 20.40 -4.55 -7.50
CA LEU A 41 20.70 -3.19 -7.94
C LEU A 41 21.74 -2.51 -7.04
N GLU A 42 21.66 -2.67 -5.73
CA GLU A 42 22.63 -2.13 -4.76
C GLU A 42 24.04 -2.67 -5.03
N GLN A 43 24.17 -3.99 -5.20
CA GLN A 43 25.46 -4.62 -5.51
C GLN A 43 25.96 -4.22 -6.91
N ALA A 44 25.07 -4.10 -7.88
CA ALA A 44 25.41 -3.64 -9.23
C ALA A 44 25.94 -2.19 -9.21
N GLY A 45 25.20 -1.27 -8.58
CA GLY A 45 25.56 0.13 -8.43
C GLY A 45 26.88 0.30 -7.70
N GLY A 46 27.07 -0.44 -6.59
CA GLY A 46 28.33 -0.46 -5.86
C GLY A 46 29.50 -0.95 -6.70
N ASN A 47 29.35 -2.08 -7.41
CA ASN A 47 30.41 -2.65 -8.24
C ASN A 47 30.76 -1.75 -9.43
N TRP A 48 29.77 -1.10 -10.06
CA TRP A 48 30.03 -0.13 -11.12
C TRP A 48 30.81 1.08 -10.59
N ALA A 49 30.39 1.64 -9.45
CA ALA A 49 31.08 2.77 -8.85
C ALA A 49 32.51 2.43 -8.41
N ALA A 50 32.73 1.25 -7.81
CA ALA A 50 34.06 0.74 -7.46
C ALA A 50 34.99 0.58 -8.68
N ARG A 51 34.41 0.44 -9.89
CA ARG A 51 35.13 0.45 -11.18
C ARG A 51 35.23 1.85 -11.80
N GLN A 52 35.18 2.89 -10.95
CA GLN A 52 35.33 4.30 -11.32
C GLN A 52 34.22 4.83 -12.24
N MET A 53 33.07 4.16 -12.29
CA MET A 53 31.92 4.64 -13.04
C MET A 53 31.09 5.62 -12.22
N ARG A 54 30.38 6.51 -12.92
CA ARG A 54 29.37 7.40 -12.34
C ARG A 54 28.00 6.74 -12.44
N VAL A 55 27.36 6.53 -11.29
CA VAL A 55 26.06 5.86 -11.18
C VAL A 55 25.02 6.86 -10.67
N GLY A 56 23.90 6.99 -11.39
CA GLY A 56 22.73 7.72 -10.91
C GLY A 56 21.69 6.74 -10.35
N TRP A 57 21.29 6.90 -9.11
CA TRP A 57 20.25 6.10 -8.46
C TRP A 57 19.00 6.96 -8.25
N PHE A 58 17.87 6.53 -8.80
CA PHE A 58 16.61 7.25 -8.76
C PHE A 58 15.58 6.40 -8.03
N ALA A 59 14.83 7.00 -7.11
CA ALA A 59 13.74 6.34 -6.40
C ALA A 59 12.55 7.29 -6.18
N PRO A 60 11.34 6.79 -5.90
CA PRO A 60 10.13 7.62 -5.89
C PRO A 60 10.10 8.66 -4.77
N SER A 61 10.73 8.34 -3.64
CA SER A 61 10.77 9.24 -2.48
C SER A 61 12.00 8.98 -1.63
N TYR A 62 12.32 9.94 -0.76
CA TYR A 62 13.46 9.84 0.14
C TYR A 62 13.38 8.61 1.08
N LYS A 63 12.18 8.24 1.53
CA LYS A 63 11.96 7.09 2.43
C LYS A 63 12.35 5.76 1.74
N ILE A 64 12.10 5.64 0.44
CA ILE A 64 12.45 4.46 -0.36
C ILE A 64 13.94 4.48 -0.73
N LEU A 65 14.50 5.66 -0.98
CA LEU A 65 15.90 5.86 -1.37
C LEU A 65 16.90 5.58 -0.24
N LEU A 66 16.57 6.01 0.97
CA LEU A 66 17.50 6.06 2.12
C LEU A 66 18.11 4.69 2.50
N PRO A 67 17.37 3.56 2.51
CA PRO A 67 17.95 2.24 2.72
C PRO A 67 19.09 1.94 1.73
N SER A 68 18.86 2.11 0.43
CA SER A 68 19.85 1.82 -0.62
C SER A 68 21.08 2.73 -0.52
N PHE A 69 20.90 4.01 -0.17
CA PHE A 69 22.02 4.90 0.14
C PHE A 69 22.89 4.35 1.28
N LYS A 70 22.28 3.93 2.39
CA LYS A 70 23.02 3.38 3.54
C LYS A 70 23.74 2.08 3.17
N THR A 71 23.06 1.16 2.48
CA THR A 71 23.64 -0.11 2.05
C THR A 71 24.88 0.11 1.17
N ILE A 72 24.77 0.96 0.15
CA ILE A 72 25.87 1.24 -0.78
C ILE A 72 27.01 1.99 -0.08
N ARG A 73 26.70 2.97 0.79
CA ARG A 73 27.70 3.68 1.59
C ARG A 73 28.51 2.72 2.46
N ASP A 74 27.83 1.80 3.13
CA ASP A 74 28.48 0.85 4.04
C ASP A 74 29.30 -0.20 3.26
N LEU A 75 28.78 -0.65 2.11
CA LEU A 75 29.48 -1.54 1.17
C LEU A 75 30.77 -0.92 0.63
N LEU A 76 30.74 0.37 0.26
CA LEU A 76 31.85 1.07 -0.39
C LEU A 76 32.78 1.80 0.59
N LYS A 77 32.48 1.78 1.89
CA LYS A 77 33.23 2.47 2.95
C LYS A 77 34.76 2.36 2.83
N PRO A 78 35.37 1.21 2.46
CA PRO A 78 36.83 1.12 2.33
C PRO A 78 37.44 2.06 1.29
N ILE A 79 36.68 2.47 0.27
CA ILE A 79 37.16 3.31 -0.84
C ILE A 79 36.42 4.65 -0.96
N THR A 80 35.60 5.00 0.02
CA THR A 80 34.85 6.27 0.03
C THR A 80 35.77 7.43 0.42
N ILE A 81 35.84 8.46 -0.43
CA ILE A 81 36.47 9.75 -0.13
C ILE A 81 35.51 10.63 0.67
N SER A 82 34.27 10.73 0.19
CA SER A 82 33.24 11.59 0.76
C SER A 82 31.89 10.89 0.66
N SER A 83 31.01 11.17 1.62
CA SER A 83 29.62 10.70 1.60
C SER A 83 28.75 11.77 2.23
N SER A 84 27.95 12.46 1.44
CA SER A 84 27.01 13.47 1.92
C SER A 84 25.59 12.92 1.85
N LYS A 85 24.93 12.84 3.01
CA LYS A 85 23.50 12.51 3.09
C LYS A 85 22.63 13.68 2.60
N THR A 86 23.11 14.91 2.78
CA THR A 86 22.41 16.13 2.37
C THR A 86 22.41 16.26 0.85
N ASP A 87 23.59 16.10 0.23
CA ASP A 87 23.74 16.17 -1.22
C ASP A 87 23.45 14.82 -1.90
N SER A 88 23.13 13.80 -1.09
CA SER A 88 22.76 12.45 -1.54
C SER A 88 23.78 11.84 -2.51
N ILE A 89 25.07 11.90 -2.16
CA ILE A 89 26.17 11.43 -3.01
C ILE A 89 27.24 10.69 -2.20
N ILE A 90 27.82 9.66 -2.83
CA ILE A 90 28.98 8.91 -2.33
C ILE A 90 30.08 9.01 -3.40
N GLU A 91 31.22 9.60 -3.05
CA GLU A 91 32.38 9.77 -3.95
C GLU A 91 33.51 8.83 -3.53
N LEU A 92 34.13 8.17 -4.50
CA LEU A 92 35.10 7.11 -4.28
C LEU A 92 36.49 7.47 -4.81
N ILE A 93 37.51 6.78 -4.29
CA ILE A 93 38.86 6.81 -4.82
C ILE A 93 38.85 6.46 -6.32
N GLY A 94 39.49 7.31 -7.12
CA GLY A 94 39.56 7.13 -8.57
C GLY A 94 38.38 7.71 -9.36
N GLY A 95 37.47 8.44 -8.71
CA GLY A 95 36.44 9.24 -9.38
C GLY A 95 35.12 8.51 -9.68
N GLY A 96 34.96 7.28 -9.18
CA GLY A 96 33.67 6.61 -9.16
C GLY A 96 32.72 7.29 -8.17
N GLN A 97 31.42 7.27 -8.46
CA GLN A 97 30.42 7.85 -7.57
C GLN A 97 29.06 7.16 -7.70
N VAL A 98 28.27 7.26 -6.63
CA VAL A 98 26.83 6.98 -6.66
C VAL A 98 26.10 8.23 -6.16
N GLU A 99 25.32 8.85 -7.04
CA GLU A 99 24.51 10.04 -6.75
C GLU A 99 23.03 9.63 -6.76
N PHE A 100 22.29 10.07 -5.76
CA PHE A 100 20.96 9.59 -5.45
C PHE A 100 19.93 10.71 -5.61
N TRP A 101 18.84 10.43 -6.30
CA TRP A 101 17.79 11.37 -6.66
C TRP A 101 16.41 10.82 -6.31
N THR A 102 15.55 11.72 -5.86
CA THR A 102 14.13 11.45 -5.71
C THR A 102 13.37 11.89 -6.96
N LEU A 103 12.40 11.10 -7.38
CA LEU A 103 11.59 11.34 -8.60
C LEU A 103 10.40 12.27 -8.35
N ASP A 104 10.27 12.82 -7.14
CA ASP A 104 9.42 13.99 -6.85
C ASP A 104 10.00 15.29 -7.45
N ASN A 105 11.31 15.31 -7.73
CA ASN A 105 11.97 16.39 -8.45
C ASN A 105 11.90 16.14 -9.97
N PRO A 106 11.22 16.99 -10.75
CA PRO A 106 11.14 16.83 -12.20
C PRO A 106 12.49 17.04 -12.92
N ASP A 107 13.43 17.75 -12.30
CA ASP A 107 14.79 17.97 -12.79
C ASP A 107 15.81 16.95 -12.23
N ALA A 108 15.35 15.80 -11.73
CA ALA A 108 16.21 14.76 -11.15
C ALA A 108 17.36 14.37 -12.09
N GLY A 109 18.60 14.48 -11.63
CA GLY A 109 19.80 14.13 -12.40
C GLY A 109 20.15 15.10 -13.52
N ARG A 110 19.38 16.18 -13.73
CA ARG A 110 19.63 17.14 -14.81
C ARG A 110 21.04 17.73 -14.71
N SER A 111 21.68 17.89 -15.86
CA SER A 111 23.07 18.39 -16.00
C SER A 111 24.14 17.46 -15.41
N ARG A 112 23.79 16.23 -15.05
CA ARG A 112 24.74 15.18 -14.66
C ARG A 112 25.13 14.32 -15.86
N LYS A 113 26.15 13.48 -15.65
CA LYS A 113 26.60 12.48 -16.61
C LYS A 113 26.85 11.14 -15.93
N TYR A 114 26.20 10.09 -16.40
CA TYR A 114 26.22 8.76 -15.81
C TYR A 114 26.60 7.69 -16.82
N HIS A 115 27.39 6.73 -16.37
CA HIS A 115 27.65 5.50 -17.13
C HIS A 115 26.50 4.52 -16.96
N LYS A 116 25.86 4.55 -15.79
CA LYS A 116 24.78 3.66 -15.37
C LYS A 116 23.70 4.43 -14.62
N VAL A 117 22.45 4.18 -14.98
CA VAL A 117 21.28 4.69 -14.27
C VAL A 117 20.49 3.51 -13.69
N ILE A 118 20.05 3.67 -12.44
CA ILE A 118 19.17 2.74 -11.73
C ILE A 118 17.92 3.51 -11.33
N ILE A 119 16.75 3.04 -11.72
CA ILE A 119 15.45 3.55 -11.30
C ILE A 119 14.78 2.46 -10.47
N ASP A 120 14.91 2.55 -9.15
CA ASP A 120 14.30 1.59 -8.22
C ASP A 120 12.86 1.99 -7.89
N GLU A 121 11.99 0.99 -7.76
CA GLU A 121 10.54 1.16 -7.56
C GLU A 121 9.86 2.15 -8.54
N GLY A 122 10.28 2.16 -9.81
CA GLY A 122 9.75 3.06 -10.84
C GLY A 122 8.24 2.93 -11.07
N SER A 123 7.65 1.77 -10.76
CA SER A 123 6.21 1.53 -10.85
C SER A 123 5.37 2.36 -9.86
N LEU A 124 5.98 2.93 -8.81
CA LEU A 124 5.29 3.78 -7.84
C LEU A 124 5.10 5.22 -8.32
N VAL A 125 5.81 5.64 -9.37
CA VAL A 125 5.67 6.97 -9.95
C VAL A 125 4.49 6.95 -10.93
N LYS A 126 3.30 7.33 -10.44
CA LYS A 126 2.05 7.20 -11.19
C LYS A 126 2.00 8.03 -12.47
N LYS A 127 2.48 9.28 -12.44
CA LYS A 127 2.43 10.23 -13.57
C LYS A 127 3.75 10.99 -13.71
N GLY A 128 4.05 11.44 -14.92
CA GLY A 128 5.23 12.29 -15.22
C GLY A 128 6.57 11.54 -15.26
N MET A 129 6.62 10.25 -14.92
CA MET A 129 7.85 9.46 -14.96
C MET A 129 8.49 9.44 -16.36
N ARG A 130 7.65 9.39 -17.41
CA ARG A 130 8.10 9.45 -18.80
C ARG A 130 8.81 10.77 -19.11
N ASP A 131 8.24 11.89 -18.69
CA ASP A 131 8.82 13.21 -18.91
C ASP A 131 10.16 13.35 -18.16
N ILE A 132 10.23 12.90 -16.91
CA ILE A 132 11.47 12.89 -16.13
C ILE A 132 12.52 12.00 -16.82
N TRP A 133 12.13 10.84 -17.32
CA TRP A 133 13.01 9.97 -18.08
C TRP A 133 13.54 10.66 -19.34
N GLU A 134 12.65 11.10 -20.24
CA GLU A 134 13.01 11.62 -21.56
C GLU A 134 13.75 12.97 -21.48
N GLN A 135 13.37 13.84 -20.54
CA GLN A 135 13.87 15.22 -20.46
C GLN A 135 15.03 15.40 -19.48
N ALA A 136 15.10 14.60 -18.41
CA ALA A 136 16.11 14.76 -17.36
C ALA A 136 17.09 13.59 -17.30
N ILE A 137 16.62 12.34 -17.18
CA ILE A 137 17.47 11.19 -16.88
C ILE A 137 18.21 10.65 -18.11
N GLU A 138 17.50 10.36 -19.20
CA GLU A 138 18.08 9.78 -20.41
C GLU A 138 19.21 10.64 -21.01
N PRO A 139 19.08 11.99 -21.08
CA PRO A 139 20.17 12.84 -21.55
C PRO A 139 21.48 12.69 -20.76
N THR A 140 21.43 12.31 -19.49
CA THR A 140 22.65 12.12 -18.66
C THR A 140 23.52 10.95 -19.11
N LEU A 141 22.99 10.06 -19.96
CA LEU A 141 23.70 8.87 -20.44
C LEU A 141 24.54 9.14 -21.69
N LEU A 142 24.36 10.29 -22.34
CA LEU A 142 24.94 10.59 -23.66
C LEU A 142 26.48 10.59 -23.67
N ASP A 143 27.12 11.16 -22.65
CA ASP A 143 28.59 11.24 -22.55
C ASP A 143 29.28 9.86 -22.61
N PHE A 144 28.60 8.80 -22.16
CA PHE A 144 29.19 7.48 -21.94
C PHE A 144 28.53 6.37 -22.74
N ASP A 145 27.56 6.70 -23.61
CA ASP A 145 26.65 5.72 -24.20
C ASP A 145 26.10 4.77 -23.11
N GLY A 146 25.64 5.37 -22.01
CA GLY A 146 25.36 4.69 -20.77
C GLY A 146 24.10 3.81 -20.81
N ASP A 147 23.99 2.91 -19.83
CA ASP A 147 22.87 1.98 -19.72
C ASP A 147 21.92 2.38 -18.58
N ALA A 148 20.66 1.99 -18.68
CA ALA A 148 19.68 2.16 -17.61
C ALA A 148 18.95 0.87 -17.28
N VAL A 149 18.65 0.71 -15.99
CA VAL A 149 17.75 -0.33 -15.49
C VAL A 149 16.66 0.31 -14.63
N MET A 150 15.42 -0.07 -14.91
CA MET A 150 14.25 0.31 -14.13
C MET A 150 13.65 -0.94 -13.49
N ALA A 151 13.30 -0.90 -12.22
CA ALA A 151 12.74 -2.04 -11.51
C ALA A 151 11.49 -1.64 -10.73
N GLY A 152 10.56 -2.58 -10.56
CA GLY A 152 9.35 -2.34 -9.79
C GLY A 152 8.49 -3.59 -9.67
N THR A 153 7.64 -3.58 -8.65
CA THR A 153 6.48 -4.48 -8.59
C THR A 153 5.36 -3.87 -9.45
N PRO A 154 4.76 -4.62 -10.39
CA PRO A 154 3.70 -4.07 -11.23
C PRO A 154 2.52 -3.58 -10.39
N LYS A 155 1.90 -2.48 -10.82
CA LYS A 155 0.70 -1.91 -10.18
C LYS A 155 -0.30 -1.52 -11.24
N GLY A 156 -1.45 -2.21 -11.25
CA GLY A 156 -2.53 -1.91 -12.19
C GLY A 156 -2.18 -2.15 -13.65
N VAL A 157 -3.16 -1.98 -14.53
CA VAL A 157 -2.98 -1.79 -15.97
C VAL A 157 -3.24 -0.32 -16.24
N ASP A 158 -2.18 0.43 -16.53
CA ASP A 158 -2.24 1.89 -16.68
C ASP A 158 -1.36 2.32 -17.84
N ASP A 159 -2.00 2.69 -18.96
CA ASP A 159 -1.31 3.15 -20.16
C ASP A 159 -0.60 4.49 -19.98
N GLU A 160 -0.86 5.25 -18.91
CA GLU A 160 -0.10 6.47 -18.56
C GLU A 160 1.15 6.17 -17.72
N ASN A 161 1.23 4.97 -17.12
CA ASN A 161 2.33 4.59 -16.26
C ASN A 161 3.55 4.18 -17.09
N PHE A 162 4.64 4.92 -16.98
CA PHE A 162 5.86 4.67 -17.77
C PHE A 162 6.48 3.29 -17.52
N PHE A 163 6.38 2.75 -16.31
CA PHE A 163 6.88 1.40 -16.02
C PHE A 163 6.06 0.34 -16.77
N TYR A 164 4.74 0.51 -16.80
CA TYR A 164 3.84 -0.34 -17.58
C TYR A 164 4.15 -0.23 -19.08
N GLN A 165 4.29 1.00 -19.60
CA GLN A 165 4.67 1.24 -21.00
C GLN A 165 6.01 0.57 -21.33
N ALA A 166 7.06 0.77 -20.52
CA ALA A 166 8.37 0.16 -20.73
C ALA A 166 8.32 -1.38 -20.75
N CYS A 167 7.41 -2.01 -20.00
CA CYS A 167 7.23 -3.46 -20.05
C CYS A 167 6.55 -3.94 -21.33
N ASN A 168 5.53 -3.21 -21.80
CA ASN A 168 4.59 -3.69 -22.82
C ASN A 168 4.85 -3.13 -24.23
N ASP A 169 5.29 -1.88 -24.34
CA ASP A 169 5.59 -1.23 -25.62
C ASP A 169 7.05 -1.47 -26.03
N LYS A 170 7.26 -2.46 -26.90
CA LYS A 170 8.58 -2.82 -27.40
C LYS A 170 9.22 -1.73 -28.28
N SER A 171 8.44 -0.78 -28.81
CA SER A 171 8.97 0.32 -29.63
C SER A 171 9.84 1.29 -28.81
N MET A 172 9.66 1.32 -27.49
CA MET A 172 10.45 2.13 -26.57
C MET A 172 11.86 1.56 -26.30
N GLY A 173 12.17 0.36 -26.80
CA GLY A 173 13.52 -0.21 -26.72
C GLY A 173 13.93 -0.76 -25.34
N TRP A 174 12.98 -0.91 -24.41
CA TRP A 174 13.23 -1.54 -23.11
C TRP A 174 13.13 -3.07 -23.21
N GLU A 175 14.19 -3.77 -22.79
CA GLU A 175 14.16 -5.22 -22.62
C GLU A 175 13.50 -5.58 -21.29
N GLU A 176 12.37 -6.28 -21.36
CA GLU A 176 11.62 -6.72 -20.19
C GLU A 176 12.20 -8.00 -19.58
N HIS A 177 12.34 -7.99 -18.26
CA HIS A 177 12.62 -9.15 -17.44
C HIS A 177 11.51 -9.38 -16.42
N HIS A 178 10.68 -10.39 -16.67
CA HIS A 178 9.68 -10.88 -15.72
C HIS A 178 10.34 -11.79 -14.67
N ALA A 179 10.07 -11.49 -13.39
CA ALA A 179 10.79 -12.06 -12.26
C ALA A 179 9.85 -12.32 -11.06
N PRO A 180 9.01 -13.37 -11.10
CA PRO A 180 8.12 -13.72 -10.00
C PRO A 180 8.90 -14.13 -8.74
N THR A 181 8.27 -14.04 -7.57
CA THR A 181 8.86 -14.43 -6.27
C THR A 181 9.41 -15.86 -6.30
N ALA A 182 8.68 -16.79 -6.91
CA ALA A 182 9.07 -18.19 -7.03
C ALA A 182 10.33 -18.42 -7.88
N ALA A 183 10.75 -17.46 -8.71
CA ALA A 183 11.99 -17.54 -9.47
C ALA A 183 13.24 -17.23 -8.63
N ASN A 184 13.08 -16.81 -7.37
CA ASN A 184 14.18 -16.68 -6.43
C ASN A 184 14.43 -18.03 -5.73
N PRO A 185 15.57 -18.73 -6.01
CA PRO A 185 15.85 -20.06 -5.48
C PRO A 185 16.14 -20.07 -3.97
N THR A 186 16.30 -18.91 -3.32
CA THR A 186 16.51 -18.83 -1.86
C THR A 186 15.21 -18.80 -1.08
N ILE A 187 14.06 -18.64 -1.76
CA ILE A 187 12.75 -18.63 -1.11
C ILE A 187 12.28 -20.05 -0.85
N ASN A 188 11.91 -20.33 0.39
CA ASN A 188 11.30 -21.60 0.77
C ASN A 188 9.87 -21.69 0.16
N PRO A 189 9.59 -22.65 -0.75
CA PRO A 189 8.29 -22.77 -1.39
C PRO A 189 7.15 -22.99 -0.39
N ALA A 190 7.38 -23.74 0.69
CA ALA A 190 6.36 -23.99 1.70
C ALA A 190 6.05 -22.72 2.53
N ALA A 191 7.04 -21.85 2.74
CA ALA A 191 6.81 -20.56 3.39
C ALA A 191 6.04 -19.61 2.47
N LEU A 192 6.37 -19.59 1.18
CA LEU A 192 5.61 -18.82 0.18
C LEU A 192 4.16 -19.29 0.13
N ALA A 193 3.92 -20.60 0.05
CA ALA A 193 2.58 -21.18 0.04
C ALA A 193 1.74 -20.74 1.24
N ARG A 194 2.30 -20.82 2.47
CA ARG A 194 1.60 -20.33 3.68
C ARG A 194 1.32 -18.83 3.66
N ILE A 195 2.20 -18.03 3.06
CA ILE A 195 2.03 -16.58 3.00
C ILE A 195 0.93 -16.19 2.01
N ILE A 196 0.86 -16.87 0.86
CA ILE A 196 -0.14 -16.59 -0.19
C ILE A 196 -1.48 -17.28 0.07
N ASP A 197 -1.51 -18.29 0.94
CA ASP A 197 -2.74 -18.95 1.35
C ASP A 197 -3.74 -17.94 1.92
N GLY A 198 -5.00 -18.10 1.53
CA GLY A 198 -6.06 -17.16 1.88
C GLY A 198 -5.94 -15.75 1.29
N ARG A 199 -4.94 -15.41 0.47
CA ARG A 199 -4.90 -14.09 -0.19
C ARG A 199 -5.82 -14.02 -1.41
N PRO A 200 -6.37 -12.84 -1.75
CA PRO A 200 -7.09 -12.68 -3.01
C PRO A 200 -6.21 -13.06 -4.22
N PRO A 201 -6.71 -13.81 -5.22
CA PRO A 201 -5.92 -14.25 -6.36
C PRO A 201 -5.21 -13.12 -7.10
N LEU A 202 -5.88 -11.97 -7.25
CA LEU A 202 -5.32 -10.78 -7.90
C LEU A 202 -4.15 -10.16 -7.11
N VAL A 203 -4.19 -10.21 -5.77
CA VAL A 203 -3.06 -9.79 -4.93
C VAL A 203 -1.87 -10.73 -5.16
N VAL A 204 -2.13 -12.05 -5.24
CA VAL A 204 -1.08 -13.04 -5.52
C VAL A 204 -0.47 -12.83 -6.91
N GLN A 205 -1.32 -12.63 -7.92
CA GLN A 205 -0.91 -12.34 -9.29
C GLN A 205 -0.02 -11.09 -9.34
N GLN A 206 -0.45 -9.99 -8.75
CA GLN A 206 0.29 -8.72 -8.78
C GLN A 206 1.57 -8.77 -7.93
N GLU A 207 1.44 -9.07 -6.64
CA GLU A 207 2.54 -8.88 -5.68
C GLU A 207 3.56 -10.02 -5.71
N TYR A 208 3.19 -11.23 -6.17
CA TYR A 208 4.06 -12.41 -6.14
C TYR A 208 4.37 -12.98 -7.51
N ASN A 209 3.36 -13.16 -8.36
CA ASN A 209 3.59 -13.59 -9.74
C ASN A 209 4.09 -12.45 -10.64
N ALA A 210 4.10 -11.22 -10.11
CA ALA A 210 4.58 -10.03 -10.80
C ALA A 210 3.79 -9.75 -12.08
N GLU A 211 2.47 -9.95 -12.09
CA GLU A 211 1.58 -9.68 -13.22
C GLU A 211 0.97 -8.28 -13.13
N PHE A 212 0.74 -7.65 -14.29
CA PHE A 212 -0.13 -6.47 -14.32
C PHE A 212 -1.56 -6.97 -14.23
N VAL A 213 -2.28 -6.51 -13.22
CA VAL A 213 -3.65 -6.91 -12.94
C VAL A 213 -4.53 -5.69 -13.09
N ASP A 214 -5.60 -5.81 -13.87
CA ASP A 214 -6.67 -4.83 -13.88
C ASP A 214 -7.64 -5.13 -12.74
N TRP A 215 -7.77 -4.16 -11.83
CA TRP A 215 -8.67 -4.26 -10.69
C TRP A 215 -10.07 -3.73 -11.04
N ARG A 216 -10.25 -3.10 -12.20
CA ARG A 216 -11.53 -2.53 -12.64
C ARG A 216 -12.58 -3.62 -12.83
N GLY A 217 -13.79 -3.38 -12.33
CA GLY A 217 -14.93 -4.28 -12.50
C GLY A 217 -14.92 -5.53 -11.60
N GLN A 218 -13.98 -5.66 -10.66
CA GLN A 218 -13.87 -6.84 -9.78
C GLN A 218 -14.41 -6.55 -8.38
N ASN A 219 -15.21 -7.49 -7.86
CA ASN A 219 -15.63 -7.48 -6.45
C ASN A 219 -14.44 -7.81 -5.56
N PHE A 220 -14.18 -6.94 -4.58
CA PHE A 220 -12.99 -7.03 -3.76
C PHE A 220 -13.08 -8.09 -2.65
N PHE A 221 -14.26 -8.21 -2.02
CA PHE A 221 -14.54 -9.15 -0.95
C PHE A 221 -15.59 -10.18 -1.37
N LYS A 222 -15.52 -11.38 -0.78
CA LYS A 222 -16.50 -12.45 -1.00
C LYS A 222 -17.33 -12.66 0.25
N LEU A 223 -18.60 -13.02 0.07
CA LEU A 223 -19.50 -13.27 1.19
C LEU A 223 -18.94 -14.36 2.11
N ASP A 224 -18.48 -15.47 1.52
CA ASP A 224 -17.94 -16.62 2.26
C ASP A 224 -16.77 -16.26 3.20
N TRP A 225 -16.07 -15.14 2.96
CA TRP A 225 -14.98 -14.69 3.82
C TRP A 225 -15.47 -14.03 5.11
N LEU A 226 -16.73 -13.58 5.15
CA LEU A 226 -17.38 -12.98 6.31
C LEU A 226 -18.20 -13.98 7.12
N LEU A 227 -18.22 -15.25 6.72
CA LEU A 227 -19.02 -16.31 7.33
C LEU A 227 -18.13 -17.32 8.02
N GLU A 228 -18.63 -17.91 9.12
CA GLU A 228 -18.01 -19.05 9.78
C GLU A 228 -18.79 -20.31 9.37
N ASP A 229 -18.11 -21.30 8.80
CA ASP A 229 -18.72 -22.52 8.26
C ASP A 229 -19.92 -22.27 7.31
N GLY A 230 -19.87 -21.17 6.55
CA GLY A 230 -20.90 -20.77 5.59
C GLY A 230 -22.15 -20.12 6.20
N ALA A 231 -22.11 -19.74 7.47
CA ALA A 231 -23.20 -19.03 8.16
C ALA A 231 -22.70 -17.76 8.89
N PRO A 232 -23.56 -16.74 9.08
CA PRO A 232 -23.22 -15.63 9.96
C PRO A 232 -23.17 -16.11 11.42
N VAL A 233 -22.35 -15.44 12.23
CA VAL A 233 -22.13 -15.83 13.63
C VAL A 233 -23.14 -15.17 14.57
N ASP A 234 -23.37 -15.72 15.75
CA ASP A 234 -24.08 -14.97 16.80
C ASP A 234 -23.20 -13.85 17.37
N TYR A 235 -23.78 -12.95 18.18
CA TYR A 235 -22.96 -12.04 18.97
C TYR A 235 -22.01 -12.82 19.88
N PRO A 236 -20.76 -12.34 20.06
CA PRO A 236 -19.84 -13.01 20.95
C PRO A 236 -20.38 -12.97 22.38
N PHE A 237 -20.22 -14.08 23.10
CA PHE A 237 -20.59 -14.15 24.51
C PHE A 237 -19.79 -13.15 25.37
N SER A 238 -18.52 -12.93 25.00
CA SER A 238 -17.63 -11.93 25.57
C SER A 238 -16.65 -11.47 24.51
N CYS A 239 -16.17 -10.23 24.60
CA CYS A 239 -15.09 -9.70 23.76
C CYS A 239 -14.12 -8.85 24.59
N ASP A 240 -13.02 -8.42 24.00
CA ASP A 240 -12.11 -7.47 24.64
C ASP A 240 -12.73 -6.07 24.69
N THR A 241 -13.17 -5.57 23.54
CA THR A 241 -13.76 -4.24 23.43
C THR A 241 -14.71 -4.13 22.25
N VAL A 242 -15.56 -3.11 22.27
CA VAL A 242 -16.43 -2.70 21.17
C VAL A 242 -16.11 -1.28 20.75
N TYR A 243 -16.03 -1.05 19.44
CA TYR A 243 -15.85 0.29 18.88
C TYR A 243 -16.73 0.48 17.66
N GLY A 244 -17.08 1.74 17.38
CA GLY A 244 -17.75 2.14 16.15
C GLY A 244 -16.79 2.86 15.22
N VAL A 245 -17.04 2.79 13.92
CA VAL A 245 -16.33 3.57 12.90
C VAL A 245 -17.34 4.32 12.07
N VAL A 246 -17.12 5.63 11.94
CA VAL A 246 -18.05 6.56 11.30
C VAL A 246 -17.42 7.17 10.07
N ASP A 247 -18.14 7.07 8.95
CA ASP A 247 -17.88 7.84 7.74
C ASP A 247 -18.96 8.93 7.57
N CYS A 248 -18.53 10.14 7.26
CA CYS A 248 -19.36 11.34 7.34
C CYS A 248 -19.52 12.01 5.97
N ALA A 249 -20.76 12.38 5.65
CA ALA A 249 -21.08 13.18 4.46
C ALA A 249 -20.29 14.49 4.44
N GLN A 250 -19.83 14.92 3.25
CA GLN A 250 -19.20 16.23 3.10
C GLN A 250 -20.23 17.35 3.05
N LYS A 251 -19.87 18.55 3.55
CA LYS A 251 -20.75 19.72 3.50
C LYS A 251 -21.04 20.12 2.04
N GLY A 252 -22.33 20.25 1.70
CA GLY A 252 -22.77 21.06 0.56
C GLY A 252 -23.35 20.33 -0.65
N LYS A 253 -23.52 19.00 -0.64
CA LYS A 253 -24.25 18.27 -1.69
C LYS A 253 -25.39 17.43 -1.11
N LEU A 254 -26.54 18.08 -0.91
CA LEU A 254 -27.78 17.46 -0.41
C LEU A 254 -28.31 16.28 -1.25
N GLN A 255 -27.80 16.06 -2.47
CA GLN A 255 -28.34 15.00 -3.33
C GLN A 255 -27.71 13.62 -3.13
N ASN A 256 -26.45 13.49 -2.66
CA ASN A 256 -25.73 12.21 -2.86
C ASN A 256 -24.93 11.62 -1.67
N ASP A 257 -24.66 12.34 -0.58
CA ASP A 257 -23.72 11.81 0.43
C ASP A 257 -24.44 11.14 1.62
N GLY A 258 -24.05 9.91 1.93
CA GLY A 258 -24.51 9.16 3.11
C GLY A 258 -23.66 9.48 4.33
N SER A 259 -24.12 9.07 5.51
CA SER A 259 -23.26 8.94 6.67
C SER A 259 -23.53 7.60 7.31
N ALA A 260 -22.47 6.89 7.65
CA ALA A 260 -22.53 5.51 8.04
C ALA A 260 -21.78 5.27 9.34
N CYS A 261 -22.20 4.24 10.07
CA CYS A 261 -21.49 3.74 11.25
C CYS A 261 -21.47 2.21 11.22
N ILE A 262 -20.34 1.58 11.53
CA ILE A 262 -20.25 0.13 11.76
C ILE A 262 -19.67 -0.12 13.14
N TRP A 263 -20.29 -1.01 13.91
CA TRP A 263 -19.79 -1.43 15.21
C TRP A 263 -19.14 -2.80 15.14
N PHE A 264 -17.95 -2.91 15.73
CA PHE A 264 -17.16 -4.14 15.78
C PHE A 264 -16.95 -4.58 17.24
N ALA A 265 -17.00 -5.88 17.47
CA ALA A 265 -16.38 -6.50 18.63
C ALA A 265 -14.97 -6.99 18.24
N LEU A 266 -13.97 -6.63 19.04
CA LEU A 266 -12.61 -7.15 18.94
C LEU A 266 -12.37 -8.20 20.02
N ASP A 267 -11.80 -9.33 19.64
CA ASP A 267 -11.24 -10.32 20.55
C ASP A 267 -9.81 -10.66 20.11
N ASN A 268 -8.86 -10.51 21.03
CA ASN A 268 -7.44 -10.72 20.78
C ASN A 268 -7.00 -12.17 20.93
N LEU A 269 -7.84 -13.04 21.49
CA LEU A 269 -7.51 -14.44 21.78
C LEU A 269 -8.41 -15.42 21.00
N PRO A 270 -7.89 -16.58 20.54
CA PRO A 270 -6.48 -16.99 20.56
C PRO A 270 -5.60 -16.20 19.58
N SER A 271 -6.20 -15.48 18.64
CA SER A 271 -5.58 -14.48 17.79
C SER A 271 -6.56 -13.36 17.50
N PRO A 272 -6.09 -12.13 17.20
CA PRO A 272 -6.97 -11.01 16.88
C PRO A 272 -7.95 -11.32 15.75
N HIS A 273 -9.25 -11.16 16.04
CA HIS A 273 -10.35 -11.28 15.10
C HIS A 273 -11.49 -10.30 15.46
N LEU A 274 -12.33 -10.00 14.47
CA LEU A 274 -13.43 -9.05 14.56
C LEU A 274 -14.76 -9.71 14.24
N ILE A 275 -15.81 -9.26 14.94
CA ILE A 275 -17.21 -9.54 14.57
C ILE A 275 -17.91 -8.22 14.32
N ILE A 276 -18.50 -8.05 13.12
CA ILE A 276 -19.38 -6.93 12.81
C ILE A 276 -20.72 -7.15 13.54
N LEU A 277 -20.98 -6.31 14.54
CA LEU A 277 -22.17 -6.42 15.40
C LEU A 277 -23.39 -5.79 14.74
N ASP A 278 -23.25 -4.58 14.22
CA ASP A 278 -24.34 -3.81 13.64
C ASP A 278 -23.76 -2.77 12.69
N TRP A 279 -24.62 -2.16 11.87
CA TRP A 279 -24.28 -1.07 10.97
C TRP A 279 -25.46 -0.13 10.80
N ASP A 280 -25.23 1.15 10.61
CA ASP A 280 -26.26 2.14 10.34
C ASP A 280 -25.86 3.03 9.17
N ILE A 281 -26.84 3.50 8.40
CA ILE A 281 -26.62 4.42 7.28
C ILE A 281 -27.81 5.36 7.15
N ILE A 282 -27.51 6.64 7.05
CA ILE A 282 -28.51 7.70 6.97
C ILE A 282 -28.16 8.69 5.85
N GLN A 283 -29.19 9.28 5.27
CA GLN A 283 -29.04 10.41 4.36
C GLN A 283 -29.44 11.67 5.12
N ILE A 284 -28.47 12.40 5.62
CA ILE A 284 -28.69 13.63 6.38
C ILE A 284 -27.64 14.67 6.01
N ASP A 285 -28.03 15.95 6.07
CA ASP A 285 -27.05 17.02 5.97
C ASP A 285 -26.04 16.89 7.12
N GLY A 286 -24.75 16.98 6.80
CA GLY A 286 -23.66 16.87 7.77
C GLY A 286 -23.81 17.80 8.98
N TYR A 287 -24.56 18.90 8.85
CA TYR A 287 -24.92 19.79 9.95
C TYR A 287 -25.67 19.10 11.10
N PHE A 288 -26.51 18.11 10.81
CA PHE A 288 -27.33 17.40 11.80
C PHE A 288 -26.65 16.15 12.37
N LEU A 289 -25.44 15.80 11.89
CA LEU A 289 -24.71 14.65 12.44
C LEU A 289 -24.37 14.82 13.92
N LYS A 290 -24.30 16.07 14.40
CA LYS A 290 -24.13 16.35 15.83
C LYS A 290 -25.24 15.78 16.72
N ASP A 291 -26.44 15.58 16.15
CA ASP A 291 -27.58 15.02 16.87
C ASP A 291 -27.61 13.47 16.76
N VAL A 292 -26.84 12.91 15.82
CA VAL A 292 -26.77 11.47 15.52
C VAL A 292 -25.59 10.80 16.21
N VAL A 293 -24.41 11.42 16.19
CA VAL A 293 -23.17 10.86 16.76
C VAL A 293 -23.34 10.42 18.23
N PRO A 294 -23.99 11.19 19.13
CA PRO A 294 -24.26 10.73 20.50
C PRO A 294 -25.12 9.46 20.58
N GLN A 295 -26.03 9.26 19.63
CA GLN A 295 -26.86 8.05 19.56
C GLN A 295 -26.03 6.86 19.12
N TRP A 296 -25.14 7.06 18.15
CA TRP A 296 -24.20 6.02 17.72
C TRP A 296 -23.18 5.66 18.81
N GLU A 297 -22.75 6.63 19.60
CA GLU A 297 -21.90 6.41 20.78
C GLU A 297 -22.65 5.59 21.84
N GLY A 298 -23.89 5.97 22.13
CA GLY A 298 -24.78 5.21 23.02
C GLY A 298 -25.00 3.77 22.55
N LYS A 299 -25.10 3.55 21.24
CA LYS A 299 -25.20 2.21 20.63
C LYS A 299 -23.91 1.40 20.83
N ALA A 300 -22.73 2.02 20.67
CA ALA A 300 -21.45 1.34 20.94
C ALA A 300 -21.35 0.87 22.40
N LYS A 301 -21.78 1.73 23.35
CA LYS A 301 -21.86 1.38 24.76
C LYS A 301 -22.82 0.21 25.00
N HIS A 302 -24.03 0.27 24.45
CA HIS A 302 -25.02 -0.80 24.61
C HIS A 302 -24.54 -2.14 24.03
N LEU A 303 -23.91 -2.13 22.85
CA LEU A 303 -23.32 -3.33 22.25
C LEU A 303 -22.18 -3.89 23.10
N SER A 304 -21.38 -3.03 23.74
CA SER A 304 -20.33 -3.46 24.67
C SER A 304 -20.88 -4.18 25.90
N GLU A 305 -22.06 -3.78 26.40
CA GLU A 305 -22.75 -4.43 27.51
C GLU A 305 -23.32 -5.80 27.08
N ILE A 306 -23.97 -5.86 25.91
CA ILE A 306 -24.49 -7.12 25.33
C ILE A 306 -23.36 -8.13 25.14
N CYS A 307 -22.24 -7.68 24.56
CA CYS A 307 -21.08 -8.51 24.24
C CYS A 307 -20.11 -8.66 25.42
N ARG A 308 -20.51 -8.24 26.63
CA ARG A 308 -19.71 -8.34 27.88
C ARG A 308 -18.24 -7.94 27.69
N ALA A 309 -18.04 -6.81 27.01
CA ALA A 309 -16.72 -6.32 26.64
C ALA A 309 -15.89 -6.06 27.90
N ARG A 310 -14.77 -6.76 28.04
CA ARG A 310 -13.92 -6.69 29.24
C ARG A 310 -13.38 -5.29 29.51
N MET A 311 -13.08 -4.54 28.45
CA MET A 311 -12.60 -3.16 28.50
C MET A 311 -13.72 -2.13 28.19
N GLY A 312 -14.97 -2.58 28.07
CA GLY A 312 -16.07 -1.73 27.63
C GLY A 312 -15.90 -1.26 26.18
N THR A 313 -16.36 -0.05 25.88
CA THR A 313 -16.26 0.56 24.55
C THR A 313 -15.10 1.54 24.46
N THR A 314 -14.34 1.52 23.36
CA THR A 314 -13.38 2.59 23.05
C THR A 314 -14.01 3.73 22.25
N GLY A 315 -15.35 3.80 22.19
CA GLY A 315 -16.05 4.90 21.53
C GLY A 315 -16.15 4.75 20.01
N LEU A 316 -16.26 5.89 19.33
CA LEU A 316 -16.36 5.97 17.87
C LEU A 316 -15.09 6.56 17.27
N PHE A 317 -14.64 5.98 16.16
CA PHE A 317 -13.55 6.51 15.35
C PHE A 317 -14.13 7.21 14.12
N ILE A 318 -13.76 8.47 13.90
CA ILE A 318 -14.32 9.34 12.85
C ILE A 318 -13.19 9.77 11.92
N GLU A 319 -13.42 9.73 10.60
CA GLU A 319 -12.45 10.26 9.64
C GLU A 319 -12.20 11.75 9.91
N ASP A 320 -10.93 12.16 9.98
CA ASP A 320 -10.51 13.52 10.30
C ASP A 320 -10.56 14.47 9.08
N LYS A 321 -11.62 14.36 8.28
CA LYS A 321 -11.83 15.18 7.08
C LYS A 321 -13.18 15.88 7.10
N ALA A 322 -13.21 17.08 6.53
CA ALA A 322 -14.43 17.88 6.33
C ALA A 322 -15.34 17.92 7.57
N THR A 323 -16.53 17.29 7.49
CA THR A 323 -17.51 17.25 8.58
C THR A 323 -16.99 16.52 9.81
N GLY A 324 -16.16 15.48 9.64
CA GLY A 324 -15.57 14.73 10.75
C GLY A 324 -14.69 15.59 11.65
N ILE A 325 -13.93 16.55 11.11
CA ILE A 325 -13.16 17.53 11.92
C ILE A 325 -14.09 18.33 12.83
N THR A 326 -15.25 18.75 12.32
CA THR A 326 -16.22 19.54 13.09
C THR A 326 -16.83 18.68 14.22
N LEU A 327 -17.15 17.43 13.94
CA LEU A 327 -17.72 16.50 14.91
C LEU A 327 -16.71 16.12 16.00
N LEU A 328 -15.44 15.93 15.66
CA LEU A 328 -14.37 15.68 16.63
C LEU A 328 -14.16 16.88 17.57
N GLN A 329 -14.16 18.10 17.04
CA GLN A 329 -14.08 19.32 17.86
C GLN A 329 -15.30 19.47 18.78
N GLN A 330 -16.49 19.19 18.27
CA GLN A 330 -17.71 19.24 19.06
C GLN A 330 -17.71 18.17 20.15
N GLY A 331 -17.34 16.93 19.82
CA GLY A 331 -17.22 15.83 20.78
C GLY A 331 -16.23 16.13 21.90
N ALA A 332 -15.10 16.78 21.60
CA ALA A 332 -14.16 17.24 22.62
C ALA A 332 -14.77 18.30 23.57
N ASN A 333 -15.64 19.17 23.06
CA ASN A 333 -16.32 20.20 23.87
C ASN A 333 -17.47 19.63 24.71
N GLU A 334 -18.20 18.64 24.18
CA GLU A 334 -19.40 18.08 24.79
C GLU A 334 -19.13 16.78 25.57
N GLY A 335 -17.90 16.26 25.52
CA GLY A 335 -17.47 15.07 26.24
C GLY A 335 -17.89 13.75 25.60
N TRP A 336 -18.10 13.73 24.27
CA TRP A 336 -18.38 12.49 23.54
C TRP A 336 -17.13 11.61 23.47
N ASN A 337 -17.29 10.30 23.59
CA ASN A 337 -16.21 9.34 23.41
C ASN A 337 -15.93 9.10 21.91
N VAL A 338 -15.30 10.07 21.27
CA VAL A 338 -14.96 10.05 19.84
C VAL A 338 -13.47 10.32 19.61
N HIS A 339 -12.91 9.67 18.60
CA HIS A 339 -11.48 9.72 18.28
C HIS A 339 -11.24 9.88 16.78
N PRO A 340 -10.18 10.61 16.36
CA PRO A 340 -9.81 10.66 14.95
C PRO A 340 -9.25 9.31 14.49
N ILE A 341 -9.53 8.94 13.24
CA ILE A 341 -8.81 7.88 12.54
C ILE A 341 -7.41 8.41 12.16
N ASP A 342 -6.38 7.57 12.21
CA ASP A 342 -5.01 7.95 11.86
C ASP A 342 -4.93 8.52 10.43
N SER A 343 -4.35 9.72 10.31
CA SER A 343 -4.17 10.41 9.03
C SER A 343 -3.37 9.62 7.99
N GLU A 344 -2.45 8.74 8.41
CA GLU A 344 -1.74 7.85 7.48
C GLU A 344 -2.74 6.92 6.80
N LEU A 345 -3.73 6.39 7.54
CA LEU A 345 -4.77 5.51 7.02
C LEU A 345 -5.79 6.26 6.17
N THR A 346 -6.24 7.45 6.60
CA THR A 346 -7.21 8.26 5.85
C THR A 346 -6.61 8.84 4.56
N SER A 347 -5.28 9.00 4.47
CA SER A 347 -4.58 9.45 3.26
C SER A 347 -4.47 8.40 2.14
N LEU A 348 -4.62 7.12 2.47
CA LEU A 348 -4.52 6.04 1.49
C LEU A 348 -5.71 6.05 0.52
N PRO A 349 -5.51 5.78 -0.78
CA PRO A 349 -6.61 5.51 -1.72
C PRO A 349 -7.49 4.35 -1.24
N LYS A 350 -8.78 4.36 -1.58
CA LYS A 350 -9.76 3.32 -1.20
C LYS A 350 -9.28 1.92 -1.55
N GLU A 351 -8.72 1.76 -2.75
CA GLU A 351 -8.14 0.50 -3.23
C GLU A 351 -6.99 0.02 -2.34
N SER A 352 -6.14 0.96 -1.91
CA SER A 352 -5.01 0.63 -1.04
C SER A 352 -5.52 0.19 0.33
N ARG A 353 -6.54 0.85 0.90
CA ARG A 353 -7.15 0.42 2.16
C ARG A 353 -7.75 -0.99 2.07
N ALA A 354 -8.48 -1.28 0.99
CA ALA A 354 -9.07 -2.59 0.74
C ALA A 354 -8.00 -3.68 0.61
N ILE A 355 -6.94 -3.43 -0.18
CA ILE A 355 -5.79 -4.31 -0.28
C ILE A 355 -5.17 -4.54 1.09
N ASN A 356 -5.11 -3.51 1.94
CA ASN A 356 -4.49 -3.62 3.24
C ASN A 356 -5.19 -4.58 4.19
N ILE A 357 -6.51 -4.56 4.20
CA ILE A 357 -7.28 -5.42 5.09
C ILE A 357 -7.63 -6.79 4.47
N SER A 358 -7.42 -6.95 3.15
CA SER A 358 -7.84 -8.12 2.38
C SER A 358 -7.41 -9.46 2.97
N GLY A 359 -6.16 -9.55 3.45
CA GLY A 359 -5.62 -10.77 4.04
C GLY A 359 -6.31 -11.16 5.35
N TYR A 360 -6.77 -10.19 6.15
CA TYR A 360 -7.50 -10.46 7.38
C TYR A 360 -8.91 -10.98 7.08
N VAL A 361 -9.61 -10.34 6.15
CA VAL A 361 -10.96 -10.76 5.75
C VAL A 361 -10.92 -12.15 5.13
N ALA A 362 -10.04 -12.36 4.16
CA ALA A 362 -9.97 -13.63 3.43
C ALA A 362 -9.40 -14.81 4.26
N SER A 363 -8.73 -14.54 5.39
CA SER A 363 -8.33 -15.56 6.37
C SER A 363 -9.39 -15.83 7.46
N GLY A 364 -10.60 -15.27 7.32
CA GLY A 364 -11.71 -15.49 8.25
C GLY A 364 -11.54 -14.77 9.59
N LYS A 365 -10.67 -13.74 9.67
CA LYS A 365 -10.52 -12.94 10.91
C LYS A 365 -11.59 -11.88 11.08
N VAL A 366 -12.51 -11.75 10.13
CA VAL A 366 -13.62 -10.79 10.19
C VAL A 366 -14.89 -11.54 9.85
N CYS A 367 -15.79 -11.67 10.82
CA CYS A 367 -17.09 -12.32 10.64
C CYS A 367 -18.21 -11.29 10.76
N ILE A 368 -19.36 -11.56 10.11
CA ILE A 368 -20.57 -10.77 10.29
C ILE A 368 -21.54 -11.48 11.23
N SER A 369 -22.09 -10.74 12.19
CA SER A 369 -23.12 -11.27 13.07
C SER A 369 -24.43 -11.52 12.31
N LYS A 370 -25.25 -12.45 12.82
CA LYS A 370 -26.58 -12.74 12.28
C LYS A 370 -27.48 -11.50 12.27
N TYR A 371 -27.40 -10.67 13.31
CA TYR A 371 -28.14 -9.41 13.35
C TYR A 371 -27.75 -8.48 12.21
N ALA A 372 -26.45 -8.23 12.01
CA ALA A 372 -25.95 -7.37 10.93
C ALA A 372 -26.20 -7.97 9.53
N PHE A 373 -26.15 -9.29 9.40
CA PHE A 373 -26.38 -10.03 8.15
C PHE A 373 -27.85 -9.99 7.72
N ASP A 374 -28.78 -10.23 8.64
CA ASP A 374 -30.23 -10.23 8.36
C ASP A 374 -30.83 -8.82 8.26
N LYS A 375 -30.08 -7.78 8.68
CA LYS A 375 -30.54 -6.39 8.68
C LYS A 375 -30.82 -5.89 7.26
N ILE A 376 -32.01 -5.34 7.07
CA ILE A 376 -32.44 -4.68 5.84
C ILE A 376 -32.95 -3.28 6.19
N VAL A 377 -32.39 -2.26 5.56
CA VAL A 377 -32.74 -0.84 5.78
C VAL A 377 -33.14 -0.21 4.44
N GLU A 378 -34.09 0.71 4.47
CA GLU A 378 -34.44 1.54 3.33
C GLU A 378 -33.52 2.77 3.29
N TYR A 379 -32.77 2.92 2.21
CA TYR A 379 -31.84 4.04 1.99
C TYR A 379 -31.73 4.30 0.49
N LYS A 380 -31.77 5.58 0.09
CA LYS A 380 -31.79 6.03 -1.32
C LYS A 380 -32.78 5.24 -2.19
N GLN A 381 -34.03 5.09 -1.72
CA GLN A 381 -35.11 4.38 -2.42
C GLN A 381 -34.85 2.88 -2.66
N SER A 382 -33.86 2.29 -2.01
CA SER A 382 -33.59 0.86 -2.08
C SER A 382 -33.62 0.23 -0.69
N LYS A 383 -34.28 -0.93 -0.59
CA LYS A 383 -34.44 -1.68 0.65
C LYS A 383 -33.64 -2.98 0.56
N LYS A 384 -32.47 -2.99 1.19
CA LYS A 384 -31.50 -4.10 1.14
C LYS A 384 -30.58 -4.09 2.37
N ASN A 385 -29.71 -5.07 2.48
CA ASN A 385 -28.57 -4.99 3.38
C ASN A 385 -27.49 -4.12 2.71
N HIS A 386 -27.41 -2.84 3.11
CA HIS A 386 -26.50 -1.88 2.49
C HIS A 386 -25.04 -2.17 2.82
N LEU A 387 -24.74 -2.73 4.00
CA LEU A 387 -23.38 -3.13 4.35
C LEU A 387 -22.86 -4.20 3.40
N LEU A 388 -23.57 -5.33 3.28
CA LEU A 388 -23.14 -6.40 2.39
C LEU A 388 -23.13 -5.96 0.93
N THR A 389 -24.07 -5.10 0.52
CA THR A 389 -24.09 -4.58 -0.84
C THR A 389 -22.84 -3.75 -1.12
N GLN A 390 -22.55 -2.75 -0.29
CA GLN A 390 -21.39 -1.88 -0.49
C GLN A 390 -20.08 -2.66 -0.32
N VAL A 391 -19.94 -3.55 0.67
CA VAL A 391 -18.69 -4.30 0.88
C VAL A 391 -18.42 -5.34 -0.21
N LEU A 392 -19.44 -6.07 -0.66
CA LEU A 392 -19.25 -7.18 -1.61
C LEU A 392 -19.36 -6.76 -3.08
N GLN A 393 -19.99 -5.63 -3.37
CA GLN A 393 -20.18 -5.12 -4.73
C GLN A 393 -19.39 -3.85 -5.01
N PHE A 394 -18.54 -3.39 -4.07
CA PHE A 394 -17.63 -2.29 -4.35
C PHE A 394 -16.69 -2.68 -5.49
N ILE A 395 -16.72 -1.88 -6.55
CA ILE A 395 -15.91 -2.07 -7.74
C ILE A 395 -14.81 -1.02 -7.76
N ILE A 396 -13.55 -1.45 -7.78
CA ILE A 396 -12.41 -0.54 -7.85
C ILE A 396 -12.46 0.28 -9.15
N GLY A 397 -12.29 1.60 -9.01
CA GLY A 397 -12.26 2.55 -10.13
C GLY A 397 -13.62 2.92 -10.71
N GLU A 398 -14.73 2.40 -10.16
CA GLU A 398 -16.06 2.86 -10.53
C GLU A 398 -16.42 4.16 -9.79
N GLU A 399 -16.79 5.19 -10.57
CA GLU A 399 -17.22 6.49 -10.05
C GLU A 399 -18.72 6.47 -9.72
N ASN A 400 -19.10 7.14 -8.62
CA ASN A 400 -20.50 7.32 -8.19
C ASN A 400 -21.23 6.06 -7.66
N GLN A 401 -20.51 5.13 -7.03
CA GLN A 401 -21.12 4.07 -6.23
C GLN A 401 -21.25 4.50 -4.75
N ASP A 402 -22.23 3.94 -4.04
CA ASP A 402 -22.35 4.16 -2.59
C ASP A 402 -21.21 3.42 -1.86
N ASP A 403 -20.47 4.11 -1.01
CA ASP A 403 -19.27 3.56 -0.38
C ASP A 403 -19.06 3.96 1.09
N ASP A 404 -20.03 4.62 1.72
CA ASP A 404 -19.93 5.07 3.11
C ASP A 404 -19.67 3.89 4.09
N LEU A 405 -20.44 2.80 3.95
CA LEU A 405 -20.24 1.57 4.74
C LEU A 405 -18.99 0.80 4.31
N PHE A 406 -18.58 0.92 3.03
CA PHE A 406 -17.33 0.34 2.57
C PHE A 406 -16.13 1.02 3.26
N ASP A 407 -16.16 2.34 3.39
CA ASP A 407 -15.11 3.10 4.08
C ASP A 407 -15.09 2.79 5.58
N CYS A 408 -16.26 2.77 6.26
CA CYS A 408 -16.37 2.29 7.64
C CYS A 408 -15.78 0.89 7.82
N PHE A 409 -16.04 -0.03 6.88
CA PHE A 409 -15.56 -1.42 6.95
C PHE A 409 -14.03 -1.47 6.86
N ASN A 410 -13.44 -0.76 5.89
CA ASN A 410 -11.99 -0.71 5.70
C ASN A 410 -11.27 -0.13 6.92
N TYR A 411 -11.74 1.01 7.42
CA TYR A 411 -11.19 1.64 8.61
C TYR A 411 -11.36 0.76 9.85
N GLY A 412 -12.53 0.15 10.03
CA GLY A 412 -12.81 -0.73 11.16
C GLY A 412 -11.88 -1.94 11.22
N VAL A 413 -11.69 -2.63 10.10
CA VAL A 413 -10.77 -3.78 10.06
C VAL A 413 -9.31 -3.35 10.27
N ALA A 414 -8.90 -2.23 9.67
CA ALA A 414 -7.55 -1.71 9.85
C ALA A 414 -7.25 -1.27 11.29
N LEU A 415 -8.21 -0.64 11.98
CA LEU A 415 -8.06 -0.25 13.39
C LEU A 415 -7.98 -1.46 14.33
N GLY A 416 -8.79 -2.50 14.09
CA GLY A 416 -8.87 -3.65 14.98
C GLY A 416 -7.77 -4.69 14.77
N LEU A 417 -7.35 -4.91 13.51
CA LEU A 417 -6.41 -5.97 13.14
C LEU A 417 -5.08 -5.43 12.59
N GLY A 418 -4.98 -4.13 12.34
CA GLY A 418 -3.74 -3.50 11.93
C GLY A 418 -2.70 -3.48 13.05
N ASN A 419 -1.46 -3.61 12.64
CA ASN A 419 -0.25 -3.43 13.42
C ASN A 419 0.32 -2.04 13.11
N GLY A 420 0.94 -1.38 14.10
CA GLY A 420 1.48 -0.01 14.01
C GLY A 420 2.62 0.22 13.00
N GLU A 421 2.88 -0.75 12.10
CA GLU A 421 3.79 -0.62 10.96
C GLU A 421 3.05 -0.42 9.62
N GLY A 422 1.71 -0.45 9.62
CA GLY A 422 0.93 -0.47 8.38
C GLY A 422 1.23 -1.76 7.61
N PHE A 423 0.50 -2.82 7.98
CA PHE A 423 0.79 -4.26 7.75
C PHE A 423 1.86 -4.90 8.62
#